data_AF-A0A5C7IP68-F1
#
_entry.id   AF-A0A5C7IP68-F1
#
_cell.length_a   1.000
_cell.length_b   1.000
_cell.length_c   1.000
_cell.angle_alpha   90.00
_cell.angle_beta   90.00
_cell.angle_gamma   90.00
#
_symmetry.space_group_name_H-M   'P 1'
#
loop_
_entity.id
_entity.type
_entity.pdbx_description
1 polymer ?
#
loop_
_entity_poly.entity_id
_entity_poly.type
_entity_poly.pdbx_seq_one_letter_code
_entity_poly.pdbx_strand_id
1 'polypeptide(L)'
;MAEIKQLSFPADKSLLSVIVAAKIADIPLLSVIATAKLADIPLSMDTSGAAPTFMFSNGLKSREAYVLLRYIGRVGNLYGQNAYECGQIDEWLEHALAFLSCSEFETASNYVDMYLEKRTLLVGNCLSIADIAIWSALVGIGQTWESPRKYNLTRWFNSICAE
;
A
#
# COMPACT_ATOMS: atom_id res chain seq x y z
N MET A 1 -6.29 32.25 -3.27
CA MET A 1 -7.34 31.22 -3.16
C MET A 1 -6.81 30.01 -3.92
N ALA A 2 -6.30 29.00 -3.21
CA ALA A 2 -5.82 27.77 -3.85
C ALA A 2 -7.01 26.80 -3.92
N GLU A 3 -7.33 26.33 -5.12
CA GLU A 3 -8.39 25.34 -5.35
C GLU A 3 -8.05 24.01 -4.67
N ILE A 4 -8.99 23.48 -3.90
CA ILE A 4 -8.97 22.12 -3.39
C ILE A 4 -9.02 21.19 -4.61
N LYS A 5 -7.91 20.53 -4.95
CA LYS A 5 -7.92 19.46 -5.95
C LYS A 5 -8.34 18.18 -5.26
N GLN A 6 -9.65 17.94 -5.25
CA GLN A 6 -10.19 16.64 -4.96
C GLN A 6 -9.48 15.60 -5.84
N LEU A 7 -8.75 14.67 -5.23
CA LEU A 7 -8.24 13.49 -5.92
C LEU A 7 -9.45 12.62 -6.27
N SER A 8 -10.03 12.90 -7.43
CA SER A 8 -11.03 12.05 -8.06
C SER A 8 -10.28 10.92 -8.74
N PHE A 9 -10.43 9.72 -8.18
CA PHE A 9 -10.00 8.52 -8.87
C PHE A 9 -11.09 8.11 -9.86
N PRO A 10 -10.73 7.57 -11.03
CA PRO A 10 -11.70 6.91 -11.89
C PRO A 10 -12.41 5.81 -11.10
N ALA A 11 -13.69 5.59 -11.40
CA ALA A 11 -14.56 4.63 -10.72
C ALA A 11 -14.17 3.15 -10.92
N ASP A 12 -13.08 2.88 -11.64
CA ASP A 12 -12.49 1.55 -11.68
C ASP A 12 -11.84 1.19 -10.34
N LYS A 13 -11.74 -0.10 -10.04
CA LYS A 13 -10.99 -0.59 -8.87
C LYS A 13 -9.48 -0.62 -9.12
N SER A 14 -9.07 -0.39 -10.37
CA SER A 14 -7.69 -0.45 -10.81
C SER A 14 -6.75 0.47 -10.04
N LEU A 15 -5.75 -0.15 -9.43
CA LEU A 15 -4.69 0.57 -8.73
C LEU A 15 -3.72 1.33 -9.65
N LEU A 16 -3.85 1.23 -10.98
CA LEU A 16 -3.05 2.01 -11.93
C LEU A 16 -3.15 3.53 -11.67
N SER A 17 -4.32 3.99 -11.27
CA SER A 17 -4.55 5.39 -10.90
C SER A 17 -3.81 5.82 -9.62
N VAL A 18 -3.46 4.88 -8.74
CA VAL A 18 -2.72 5.15 -7.49
C VAL A 18 -1.23 5.36 -7.74
N ILE A 19 -0.67 4.81 -8.84
CA ILE A 19 0.71 5.09 -9.26
C ILE A 19 0.93 6.60 -9.48
N VAL A 20 -0.10 7.31 -9.95
CA VAL A 20 -0.03 8.77 -10.13
C VAL A 20 0.07 9.51 -8.78
N ALA A 21 -0.58 8.97 -7.73
CA ALA A 21 -0.50 9.53 -6.38
C ALA A 21 0.89 9.37 -5.75
N ALA A 22 1.71 8.41 -6.23
CA ALA A 22 3.08 8.19 -5.74
C ALA A 22 4.02 9.38 -5.94
N LYS A 23 3.68 10.29 -6.87
CA LYS A 23 4.44 11.52 -7.08
C LYS A 23 4.28 12.55 -5.96
N ILE A 24 3.22 12.42 -5.16
CA ILE A 24 2.82 13.44 -4.20
C ILE A 24 2.66 12.89 -2.77
N ALA A 25 2.45 11.58 -2.59
CA ALA A 25 2.24 10.95 -1.29
C ALA A 25 3.44 10.08 -0.88
N ASP A 26 3.69 9.99 0.43
CA ASP A 26 4.65 9.03 0.97
C ASP A 26 4.10 7.58 0.92
N ILE A 27 4.98 6.60 1.13
CA ILE A 27 4.65 5.17 1.00
C ILE A 27 3.50 4.75 1.94
N PRO A 28 3.52 5.05 3.25
CA PRO A 28 2.41 4.67 4.13
C PRO A 28 1.07 5.27 3.69
N LEU A 29 1.08 6.49 3.15
CA LEU A 29 -0.13 7.14 2.65
C LEU A 29 -0.63 6.55 1.33
N LEU A 30 0.27 6.08 0.46
CA LEU A 30 -0.12 5.32 -0.73
C LEU A 30 -0.89 4.06 -0.37
N SER A 31 -0.47 3.34 0.67
CA SER A 31 -1.18 2.15 1.15
C SER A 31 -2.61 2.48 1.59
N VAL A 32 -2.80 3.61 2.28
CA VAL A 32 -4.11 4.11 2.72
C VAL A 32 -5.01 4.44 1.52
N ILE A 33 -4.48 5.18 0.55
CA ILE A 33 -5.21 5.57 -0.67
C ILE A 33 -5.60 4.34 -1.48
N ALA A 34 -4.67 3.41 -1.72
CA ALA A 34 -4.92 2.17 -2.43
C ALA A 34 -6.01 1.33 -1.76
N THR A 35 -5.91 1.17 -0.44
CA THR A 35 -6.88 0.37 0.32
C THR A 35 -8.28 0.96 0.27
N ALA A 36 -8.41 2.27 0.46
CA ALA A 36 -9.71 2.90 0.41
C ALA A 36 -10.33 2.85 -0.99
N LYS A 37 -9.53 2.98 -2.04
CA LYS A 37 -10.01 2.81 -3.42
C LYS A 37 -10.54 1.39 -3.65
N LEU A 38 -9.80 0.36 -3.25
CA LEU A 38 -10.25 -1.03 -3.38
C LEU A 38 -11.50 -1.34 -2.55
N ALA A 39 -11.60 -0.72 -1.37
CA ALA A 39 -12.72 -0.86 -0.46
C ALA A 39 -13.94 0.02 -0.83
N ASP A 40 -13.85 0.82 -1.89
CA ASP A 40 -14.87 1.81 -2.28
C ASP A 40 -15.24 2.78 -1.13
N ILE A 41 -14.23 3.15 -0.34
CA ILE A 41 -14.37 4.08 0.78
C ILE A 41 -14.01 5.48 0.27
N PRO A 42 -14.95 6.44 0.32
CA PRO A 42 -14.67 7.79 -0.15
C PRO A 42 -13.62 8.46 0.74
N LEU A 43 -12.51 8.87 0.13
CA LEU A 43 -11.47 9.66 0.77
C LEU A 43 -11.56 11.11 0.27
N SER A 44 -11.78 12.05 1.20
CA SER A 44 -11.61 13.48 0.93
C SER A 44 -10.20 13.89 1.36
N MET A 45 -9.35 14.21 0.40
CA MET A 45 -7.99 14.68 0.66
C MET A 45 -7.94 16.20 0.46
N ASP A 46 -7.50 16.94 1.48
CA ASP A 46 -7.21 18.36 1.33
C ASP A 46 -5.77 18.52 0.79
N THR A 47 -5.67 19.04 -0.44
CA THR A 47 -4.39 19.28 -1.12
C THR A 47 -3.96 20.75 -1.02
N SER A 48 -4.57 21.57 -0.17
CA SER A 48 -4.25 22.99 -0.01
C SER A 48 -2.85 23.26 0.57
N GLY A 49 -2.14 22.23 1.06
CA GLY A 49 -0.78 22.30 1.60
C GLY A 49 0.29 21.73 0.66
N ALA A 50 1.57 21.97 0.97
CA ALA A 50 2.73 21.53 0.17
C ALA A 50 2.92 20.00 0.09
N ALA A 51 2.17 19.22 0.87
CA ALA A 51 2.10 17.77 0.79
C ALA A 51 0.64 17.31 1.01
N PRO A 52 0.14 16.30 0.29
CA PRO A 52 -1.19 15.75 0.48
C PRO A 52 -1.30 15.18 1.90
N THR A 53 -2.08 15.82 2.75
CA THR A 53 -2.18 15.45 4.17
C THR A 53 -3.62 15.04 4.44
N PHE A 54 -3.86 13.81 4.90
CA PHE A 54 -5.14 13.49 5.53
C PHE A 54 -5.17 14.19 6.89
N MET A 55 -5.87 15.32 6.94
CA MET A 55 -6.12 16.06 8.19
C MET A 55 -7.10 15.25 9.06
N PHE A 56 -6.58 14.37 9.91
CA PHE A 56 -7.07 14.33 11.28
C PHE A 56 -6.41 15.50 12.01
N SER A 57 -7.13 16.18 12.88
CA SER A 57 -6.82 17.52 13.45
C SER A 57 -5.52 17.66 14.26
N ASN A 58 -4.53 16.78 14.10
CA ASN A 58 -3.34 16.67 14.95
C ASN A 58 -2.00 16.36 14.25
N GLY A 59 -1.90 16.26 12.91
CA GLY A 59 -0.59 16.21 12.21
C GLY A 59 0.19 14.89 12.37
N LEU A 60 -0.39 13.79 11.89
CA LEU A 60 0.08 12.43 12.15
C LEU A 60 1.36 12.01 11.37
N LYS A 61 2.19 11.16 12.01
CA LYS A 61 3.44 10.51 11.57
C LYS A 61 3.18 9.16 10.87
N SER A 62 4.21 8.59 10.22
CA SER A 62 4.15 7.29 9.51
C SER A 62 3.55 6.11 10.30
N ARG A 63 3.79 6.05 11.62
CA ARG A 63 3.25 4.99 12.50
C ARG A 63 1.73 5.09 12.66
N GLU A 64 1.16 6.27 12.47
CA GLU A 64 -0.29 6.52 12.56
C GLU A 64 -0.99 6.31 11.20
N ALA A 65 -0.27 6.44 10.08
CA ALA A 65 -0.76 6.02 8.77
C ALA A 65 -1.08 4.51 8.73
N TYR A 66 -0.24 3.68 9.36
CA TYR A 66 -0.56 2.25 9.50
C TYR A 66 -1.73 1.97 10.45
N VAL A 67 -2.00 2.83 11.44
CA VAL A 67 -3.23 2.71 12.25
C VAL A 67 -4.46 2.92 11.37
N LEU A 68 -4.42 3.95 10.50
CA LEU A 68 -5.49 4.22 9.54
C LEU A 68 -5.63 3.11 8.49
N LEU A 69 -4.51 2.61 7.95
CA LEU A 69 -4.50 1.47 7.03
C LEU A 69 -5.22 0.27 7.66
N ARG A 70 -4.91 -0.03 8.92
CA ARG A 70 -5.56 -1.13 9.64
C ARG A 70 -7.06 -0.88 9.87
N TYR A 71 -7.45 0.37 10.13
CA TYR A 71 -8.88 0.73 10.26
C TYR A 71 -9.63 0.52 8.95
N ILE A 72 -9.15 1.12 7.85
CA ILE A 72 -9.78 1.03 6.52
C ILE A 72 -9.75 -0.43 6.02
N GLY A 73 -8.66 -1.16 6.26
CA GLY A 73 -8.56 -2.57 5.94
C GLY A 73 -9.63 -3.41 6.62
N ARG A 74 -9.98 -3.13 7.88
CA ARG A 74 -11.10 -3.81 8.57
C ARG A 74 -12.45 -3.42 8.00
N VAL A 75 -12.68 -2.14 7.74
CA VAL A 75 -13.95 -1.67 7.13
C VAL A 75 -14.16 -2.27 5.75
N GLY A 76 -13.09 -2.38 4.95
CA GLY A 76 -13.09 -2.93 3.60
C GLY A 76 -12.96 -4.44 3.51
N ASN A 77 -12.94 -5.18 4.63
CA ASN A 77 -12.74 -6.63 4.66
C ASN A 77 -11.43 -7.11 4.00
N LEU A 78 -10.36 -6.33 4.13
CA LEU A 78 -9.00 -6.57 3.64
C LEU A 78 -8.02 -6.91 4.79
N TYR A 79 -8.55 -7.30 5.95
CA TYR A 79 -7.78 -7.59 7.17
C TYR A 79 -7.73 -9.09 7.53
N GLY A 80 -7.85 -9.98 6.54
CA GLY A 80 -7.85 -11.43 6.74
C GLY A 80 -9.19 -11.98 7.23
N GLN A 81 -9.37 -13.29 7.11
CA GLN A 81 -10.65 -13.97 7.36
C GLN A 81 -10.74 -14.56 8.78
N ASN A 82 -9.62 -14.68 9.48
CA ASN A 82 -9.54 -15.27 10.81
C ASN A 82 -8.39 -14.64 11.61
N ALA A 83 -8.37 -14.90 12.92
CA ALA A 83 -7.38 -14.30 13.82
C ALA A 83 -5.92 -14.65 13.47
N TYR A 84 -5.68 -15.81 12.86
CA TYR A 84 -4.34 -16.21 12.44
C TYR A 84 -3.87 -15.37 11.25
N GLU A 85 -4.71 -15.20 10.23
CA GLU A 85 -4.42 -14.33 9.08
C GLU A 85 -4.27 -12.86 9.51
N CYS A 86 -5.10 -12.37 10.44
CA CYS A 86 -4.94 -11.03 11.01
C CYS A 86 -3.53 -10.84 11.60
N GLY A 87 -3.02 -11.84 12.33
CA GLY A 87 -1.68 -11.81 12.92
C GLY A 87 -0.56 -11.80 11.87
N GLN A 88 -0.71 -12.61 10.80
CA GLN A 88 0.22 -12.59 9.68
C GLN A 88 0.22 -11.24 8.95
N ILE A 89 -0.95 -10.62 8.78
CA ILE A 89 -1.06 -9.28 8.20
C ILE A 89 -0.30 -8.27 9.07
N ASP A 90 -0.46 -8.32 10.39
CA ASP A 90 0.26 -7.43 11.29
C ASP A 90 1.78 -7.60 11.18
N GLU A 91 2.28 -8.83 11.06
CA GLU A 91 3.72 -9.11 10.82
C GLU A 91 4.19 -8.49 9.50
N TRP A 92 3.42 -8.64 8.42
CA TRP A 92 3.74 -8.05 7.12
C TRP A 92 3.77 -6.53 7.11
N LEU A 93 2.88 -5.88 7.87
CA LEU A 93 2.89 -4.42 8.01
C LEU A 93 4.15 -3.92 8.72
N GLU A 94 4.65 -4.65 9.72
CA GLU A 94 5.93 -4.32 10.34
C GLU A 94 7.10 -4.57 9.36
N HIS A 95 7.06 -5.66 8.57
CA HIS A 95 8.05 -5.92 7.53
C HIS A 95 8.07 -4.84 6.44
N ALA A 96 6.91 -4.28 6.08
CA ALA A 96 6.81 -3.20 5.11
C ALA A 96 7.59 -1.93 5.50
N LEU A 97 7.89 -1.73 6.79
CA LEU A 97 8.74 -0.63 7.25
C LEU A 97 10.17 -0.74 6.74
N ALA A 98 10.68 -1.95 6.50
CA ALA A 98 12.02 -2.16 5.94
C ALA A 98 12.16 -1.59 4.52
N PHE A 99 11.05 -1.41 3.79
CA PHE A 99 11.07 -0.79 2.47
C PHE A 99 11.24 0.74 2.54
N LEU A 100 11.00 1.36 3.69
CA LEU A 100 11.25 2.79 3.91
C LEU A 100 12.74 3.10 4.10
N SER A 101 13.56 2.05 4.28
CA SER A 101 14.99 2.12 4.58
C SER A 101 15.81 1.68 3.37
N CYS A 102 16.57 2.60 2.76
CA CYS A 102 17.39 2.28 1.58
C CYS A 102 18.40 1.14 1.85
N SER A 103 18.90 1.02 3.08
CA SER A 103 19.87 -0.04 3.45
C SER A 103 19.24 -1.41 3.61
N GLU A 104 17.95 -1.48 3.96
CA GLU A 104 17.24 -2.74 4.22
C GLU A 104 16.41 -3.19 3.01
N PHE A 105 16.09 -2.25 2.11
CA PHE A 105 15.25 -2.45 0.94
C PHE A 105 15.63 -3.68 0.10
N GLU A 106 16.91 -3.85 -0.24
CA GLU A 106 17.33 -4.97 -1.11
C GLU A 106 17.13 -6.32 -0.41
N THR A 107 17.38 -6.38 0.90
CA THR A 107 17.16 -7.59 1.69
C THR A 107 15.66 -7.89 1.81
N ALA A 108 14.84 -6.87 2.09
CA ALA A 108 13.40 -7.00 2.22
C ALA A 108 12.75 -7.45 0.91
N SER A 109 13.08 -6.80 -0.21
CA SER A 109 12.53 -7.16 -1.53
C SER A 109 12.95 -8.58 -1.98
N ASN A 110 14.17 -9.02 -1.68
CA ASN A 110 14.59 -10.41 -1.95
C ASN A 110 13.83 -11.42 -1.07
N TYR A 111 13.58 -11.09 0.20
CA TYR A 111 12.77 -11.93 1.08
C TYR A 111 11.34 -12.09 0.55
N VAL A 112 10.70 -11.00 0.12
CA VAL A 112 9.34 -11.04 -0.45
C VAL A 112 9.31 -11.88 -1.74
N ASP A 113 10.29 -11.72 -2.64
CA ASP A 113 10.37 -12.53 -3.86
C ASP A 113 10.42 -14.04 -3.56
N MET A 114 11.29 -14.44 -2.62
CA MET A 114 11.39 -15.84 -2.19
C MET A 114 10.11 -16.32 -1.50
N TYR A 115 9.49 -15.48 -0.66
CA TYR A 115 8.24 -15.81 0.02
C TYR A 115 7.09 -16.09 -0.97
N LEU A 116 7.06 -15.34 -2.06
CA LEU A 116 6.07 -15.42 -3.14
C LEU A 116 6.31 -16.57 -4.13
N GLU A 117 7.40 -17.33 -4.01
CA GLU A 117 7.71 -18.45 -4.92
C GLU A 117 6.55 -19.45 -5.05
N LYS A 118 5.88 -19.74 -3.92
CA LYS A 118 4.78 -20.70 -3.85
C LYS A 118 3.43 -20.07 -3.50
N ARG A 119 3.32 -18.74 -3.61
CA ARG A 119 2.15 -17.99 -3.16
C ARG A 119 1.70 -16.97 -4.19
N THR A 120 0.39 -16.84 -4.33
CA THR A 120 -0.23 -15.81 -5.19
C THR A 120 -0.38 -14.49 -4.46
N LEU A 121 -0.56 -14.51 -3.13
CA LEU A 121 -0.73 -13.36 -2.23
C LEU A 121 0.06 -13.58 -0.94
N LEU A 122 0.29 -12.52 -0.18
CA LEU A 122 1.12 -12.58 1.03
C LEU A 122 0.45 -13.32 2.20
N VAL A 123 -0.88 -13.24 2.32
CA VAL A 123 -1.65 -13.90 3.39
C VAL A 123 -2.89 -14.56 2.82
N GLY A 124 -3.09 -15.83 3.17
CA GLY A 124 -4.26 -16.59 2.74
C GLY A 124 -4.39 -16.68 1.21
N ASN A 125 -5.63 -16.56 0.72
CA ASN A 125 -5.96 -16.60 -0.71
C ASN A 125 -6.77 -15.37 -1.17
N CYS A 126 -6.83 -14.32 -0.35
CA CYS A 126 -7.59 -13.10 -0.64
C CYS A 126 -6.70 -11.87 -0.48
N LEU A 127 -6.94 -10.86 -1.33
CA LEU A 127 -6.20 -9.60 -1.28
C LEU A 127 -6.32 -8.97 0.11
N SER A 128 -5.21 -8.49 0.64
CA SER A 128 -5.16 -7.93 1.99
C SER A 128 -4.34 -6.64 2.04
N ILE A 129 -4.44 -5.91 3.15
CA ILE A 129 -3.59 -4.75 3.37
C ILE A 129 -2.09 -5.10 3.50
N ALA A 130 -1.73 -6.38 3.73
CA ALA A 130 -0.34 -6.82 3.65
C ALA A 130 0.17 -6.67 2.22
N ASP A 131 -0.61 -7.16 1.24
CA ASP A 131 -0.27 -7.04 -0.18
C ASP A 131 -0.20 -5.57 -0.59
N ILE A 132 -1.20 -4.79 -0.20
CA ILE A 132 -1.29 -3.37 -0.53
C ILE A 132 -0.11 -2.58 0.07
N ALA A 133 0.30 -2.87 1.31
CA ALA A 133 1.42 -2.17 1.94
C ALA A 133 2.76 -2.41 1.22
N ILE A 134 3.07 -3.66 0.88
CA ILE A 134 4.29 -3.99 0.13
C ILE A 134 4.22 -3.43 -1.29
N TRP A 135 3.06 -3.52 -1.94
CA TRP A 135 2.85 -3.03 -3.29
C TRP A 135 3.04 -1.51 -3.35
N SER A 136 2.42 -0.77 -2.42
CA SER A 136 2.57 0.68 -2.31
C SER A 136 4.01 1.10 -2.01
N ALA A 137 4.77 0.30 -1.26
CA ALA A 137 6.18 0.55 -1.04
C ALA A 137 7.00 0.45 -2.34
N LEU A 138 6.76 -0.59 -3.15
CA LEU A 138 7.39 -0.75 -4.46
C LEU A 138 7.00 0.39 -5.42
N VAL A 139 5.73 0.80 -5.42
CA VAL A 139 5.25 1.94 -6.20
C VAL A 139 5.97 3.23 -5.79
N GLY A 140 6.07 3.52 -4.49
CA GLY A 140 6.72 4.74 -3.99
C GLY A 140 8.22 4.81 -4.28
N ILE A 141 8.90 3.66 -4.36
CA ILE A 141 10.32 3.55 -4.73
C ILE A 141 10.53 3.68 -6.25
N GLY A 142 9.49 3.42 -7.05
CA GLY A 142 9.54 3.43 -8.52
C GLY A 142 10.24 2.20 -9.09
N GLN A 143 10.50 2.16 -10.40
CA GLN A 143 11.00 0.97 -11.11
C GLN A 143 12.41 0.47 -10.70
N THR A 144 13.07 1.11 -9.73
CA THR A 144 14.43 0.76 -9.30
C THR A 144 14.53 -0.61 -8.61
N TRP A 145 13.41 -1.15 -8.12
CA TRP A 145 13.35 -2.47 -7.51
C TRP A 145 13.27 -3.62 -8.53
N GLU A 146 12.85 -3.32 -9.76
CA GLU A 146 12.63 -4.33 -10.79
C GLU A 146 13.96 -5.00 -11.16
N SER A 147 13.96 -6.33 -11.16
CA SER A 147 15.13 -7.12 -11.51
C SER A 147 14.69 -8.42 -12.16
N PRO A 148 15.38 -8.92 -13.21
CA PRO A 148 15.12 -10.24 -13.77
C PRO A 148 15.25 -11.37 -12.75
N ARG A 149 15.96 -11.14 -11.64
CA ARG A 149 16.13 -12.11 -10.54
C ARG A 149 14.96 -12.13 -9.57
N LYS A 150 14.07 -11.12 -9.59
CA LYS A 150 12.90 -11.00 -8.70
C LYS A 150 11.61 -11.31 -9.47
N TYR A 151 11.56 -12.50 -10.08
CA TYR A 151 10.46 -12.90 -10.96
C TYR A 151 9.12 -13.00 -10.21
N ASN A 152 9.12 -13.57 -9.00
CA ASN A 152 7.90 -13.80 -8.24
C ASN A 152 7.31 -12.48 -7.74
N LEU A 153 8.18 -11.56 -7.30
CA LEU A 153 7.80 -10.22 -6.91
C LEU A 153 7.20 -9.45 -8.08
N THR A 154 7.85 -9.47 -9.25
CA THR A 154 7.34 -8.80 -10.46
C THR A 154 6.00 -9.38 -10.92
N ARG A 155 5.86 -10.72 -10.93
CA ARG A 155 4.60 -11.40 -11.25
C ARG A 155 3.48 -10.95 -10.30
N TRP A 156 3.74 -11.02 -9.00
CA TRP A 156 2.78 -10.63 -7.97
C TRP A 156 2.42 -9.15 -8.09
N PHE A 157 3.40 -8.26 -8.22
CA PHE A 157 3.18 -6.82 -8.36
C PHE A 157 2.24 -6.50 -9.53
N ASN A 158 2.48 -7.11 -10.69
CA ASN A 158 1.65 -6.94 -11.87
C ASN A 158 0.23 -7.49 -11.68
N SER A 159 0.06 -8.56 -10.90
CA SER A 159 -1.28 -9.08 -10.58
C SER A 159 -2.08 -8.13 -9.70
N ILE A 160 -1.43 -7.46 -8.73
CA ILE A 160 -2.09 -6.47 -7.87
C ILE A 160 -2.48 -5.21 -8.65
N CYS A 161 -1.68 -4.80 -9.65
CA CYS A 161 -2.03 -3.69 -10.53
C CYS A 161 -3.29 -3.92 -11.38
N ALA A 162 -3.66 -5.20 -11.60
CA ALA A 162 -4.75 -5.60 -12.49
C ALA A 162 -6.10 -5.85 -11.78
N GLU A 163 -6.13 -5.87 -10.45
CA GLU A 163 -7.35 -5.81 -9.62
C GLU A 163 -8.03 -4.45 -9.73
#